data_AF-A0A3D4A203-F1
#
_entry.id   AF-A0A3D4A203-F1
#
_cell.length_a   1.000
_cell.length_b   1.000
_cell.length_c   1.000
_cell.angle_alpha   90.00
_cell.angle_beta   90.00
_cell.angle_gamma   90.00
#
_symmetry.space_group_name_H-M   'P 1'
#
loop_
_entity.id
_entity.type
_entity.pdbx_description
1 polymer ?
#
loop_
_entity_poly.entity_id
_entity_poly.type
_entity_poly.pdbx_seq_one_letter_code
_entity_poly.pdbx_strand_id
1 'polypeptide(L)'
;MTKQQGMNRRNFVLAATATASTMAVSMKRATAEPRNYGPGAPPVRYPDPNIVVLDDSFKSYKLGNAAIMRLYHSKRMIWAEGPAWNGVG
;
A
#
# COMPACT_ATOMS: atom_id res chain seq x y z
N MET A 1 -48.57 -10.85 -25.51
CA MET A 1 -47.22 -11.18 -26.02
C MET A 1 -46.21 -10.27 -25.32
N THR A 2 -45.73 -10.69 -24.14
CA THR A 2 -44.93 -9.87 -23.22
C THR A 2 -43.46 -9.95 -23.64
N LYS A 3 -42.90 -8.84 -24.13
CA LYS A 3 -41.50 -8.77 -24.57
C LYS A 3 -40.60 -8.82 -23.33
N GLN A 4 -39.85 -9.91 -23.13
CA GLN A 4 -38.84 -9.98 -22.06
C GLN A 4 -37.81 -8.85 -22.27
N GLN A 5 -37.73 -7.92 -21.33
CA GLN A 5 -36.69 -6.89 -21.33
C GLN A 5 -35.37 -7.50 -20.84
N GLY A 6 -34.59 -8.05 -21.76
CA GLY A 6 -33.21 -8.45 -21.49
C GLY A 6 -32.31 -7.24 -21.23
N MET A 7 -31.34 -7.40 -20.34
CA MET A 7 -30.41 -6.36 -19.88
C MET A 7 -29.77 -5.62 -21.08
N ASN A 8 -30.02 -4.31 -21.20
CA ASN A 8 -29.57 -3.51 -22.33
C ASN A 8 -28.06 -3.25 -22.26
N ARG A 9 -27.34 -3.30 -23.39
CA ARG A 9 -25.88 -3.10 -23.48
C ARG A 9 -25.43 -1.80 -22.84
N ARG A 10 -26.23 -0.74 -22.92
CA ARG A 10 -25.95 0.56 -22.28
C ARG A 10 -25.96 0.46 -20.76
N ASN A 11 -26.93 -0.27 -20.20
CA ASN A 11 -27.03 -0.49 -18.76
C ASN A 11 -25.89 -1.40 -18.27
N PHE A 12 -25.45 -2.36 -19.09
CA PHE A 12 -24.29 -3.19 -18.79
C PHE A 12 -22.99 -2.38 -18.76
N VAL A 13 -22.76 -1.52 -19.75
CA VAL A 13 -21.56 -0.65 -19.77
C VAL A 13 -21.59 0.32 -18.59
N LEU A 14 -22.73 0.97 -18.31
CA LEU A 14 -22.91 1.83 -17.13
C LEU A 14 -22.63 1.11 -15.80
N ALA A 15 -23.12 -0.13 -15.65
CA ALA A 15 -22.84 -0.94 -14.47
C ALA A 15 -21.35 -1.34 -14.37
N ALA A 16 -20.69 -1.60 -15.50
CA ALA A 16 -19.27 -1.93 -15.54
C ALA A 16 -18.38 -0.73 -15.21
N THR A 17 -18.69 0.48 -15.70
CA THR A 17 -17.93 1.69 -15.33
C THR A 17 -18.15 2.10 -13.88
N ALA A 18 -19.36 1.91 -13.34
CA ALA A 18 -19.66 2.20 -11.94
C ALA A 18 -18.89 1.29 -10.96
N THR A 19 -18.74 0.01 -11.30
CA THR A 19 -17.94 -0.93 -10.47
C THR A 19 -16.44 -0.70 -10.64
N ALA A 20 -15.95 -0.40 -11.84
CA ALA A 20 -14.54 -0.10 -12.07
C ALA A 20 -14.05 1.17 -11.34
N SER A 21 -14.87 2.21 -11.23
CA SER A 21 -14.50 3.45 -10.53
C SER A 21 -14.34 3.26 -9.02
N THR A 22 -15.20 2.45 -8.38
CA THR A 22 -15.06 2.12 -6.95
C THR A 22 -13.78 1.33 -6.64
N MET A 23 -13.35 0.43 -7.53
CA MET A 23 -12.10 -0.33 -7.39
C MET A 23 -10.86 0.59 -7.48
N ALA A 24 -10.87 1.57 -8.38
CA ALA A 24 -9.76 2.53 -8.53
C ALA A 24 -9.59 3.45 -7.32
N VAL A 25 -10.70 3.85 -6.67
CA VAL A 25 -10.65 4.66 -5.43
C VAL A 25 -10.12 3.84 -4.24
N SER A 26 -10.46 2.56 -4.15
CA SER A 26 -9.94 1.68 -3.09
C SER A 26 -8.43 1.46 -3.19
N MET A 27 -7.87 1.37 -4.40
CA MET A 27 -6.43 1.23 -4.63
C MET A 27 -5.64 2.48 -4.20
N LYS A 28 -6.21 3.68 -4.34
CA LYS A 28 -5.55 4.92 -3.90
C LYS A 28 -5.50 5.09 -2.38
N ARG A 29 -6.40 4.44 -1.62
CA ARG A 29 -6.43 4.56 -0.15
C ARG A 29 -5.43 3.63 0.55
N ALA A 30 -4.92 2.62 -0.14
CA ALA A 30 -3.91 1.69 0.37
C ALA A 30 -2.55 2.34 0.68
N THR A 31 -2.31 3.58 0.24
CA THR A 31 -1.05 4.30 0.51
C THR A 31 -1.04 5.08 1.83
N ALA A 32 -2.19 5.22 2.50
CA ALA A 32 -2.34 6.03 3.71
C ALA A 32 -2.61 5.22 4.98
N GLU A 33 -2.83 3.90 4.88
CA GLU A 33 -2.98 3.05 6.05
C GLU A 33 -1.61 2.62 6.59
N PRO A 34 -1.32 2.80 7.89
CA PRO A 34 -0.07 2.33 8.48
C PRO A 34 0.05 0.81 8.31
N ARG A 35 1.15 0.35 7.71
CA ARG A 35 1.41 -1.09 7.49
C ARG A 35 1.33 -1.88 8.80
N ASN A 36 0.56 -2.95 8.80
CA ASN A 36 0.50 -3.91 9.90
C ASN A 36 1.74 -4.84 9.89
N TYR A 37 2.43 -4.94 11.03
CA TYR A 37 3.57 -5.84 11.25
C TYR A 37 3.28 -6.88 12.36
N GLY A 38 2.05 -6.94 12.85
CA GLY A 38 1.64 -7.88 13.88
C GLY A 38 1.49 -9.32 13.37
N PRO A 39 1.20 -10.26 14.27
CA PRO A 39 0.90 -11.64 13.90
C PRO A 39 -0.26 -11.70 12.89
N GLY A 40 -0.10 -12.49 11.83
CA GLY A 40 -1.12 -12.61 10.78
C GLY A 40 -1.18 -11.43 9.81
N ALA A 41 -0.18 -10.54 9.80
CA ALA A 41 -0.08 -9.48 8.79
C ALA A 41 -0.06 -10.08 7.37
N PRO A 42 -0.68 -9.39 6.39
CA PRO A 42 -0.68 -9.85 5.00
C PRO A 42 0.75 -9.93 4.45
N PRO A 43 1.03 -10.89 3.55
CA PRO A 43 2.35 -10.99 2.93
C PRO A 43 2.67 -9.72 2.13
N VAL A 44 3.92 -9.27 2.19
CA VAL A 44 4.39 -8.10 1.43
C VAL A 44 4.42 -8.45 -0.05
N ARG A 45 3.80 -7.60 -0.87
CA ARG A 45 3.81 -7.72 -2.33
C ARG A 45 5.04 -7.00 -2.89
N TYR A 46 5.72 -7.64 -3.83
CA TYR A 46 6.78 -7.03 -4.60
C TYR A 46 6.25 -6.34 -5.87
N PRO A 47 6.85 -5.21 -6.27
CA PRO A 47 7.79 -4.40 -5.49
C PRO A 47 7.08 -3.74 -4.31
N ASP A 48 7.79 -3.54 -3.20
CA ASP A 48 7.20 -2.97 -1.99
C ASP A 48 6.60 -1.57 -2.30
N PRO A 49 5.28 -1.37 -2.08
CA PRO A 49 4.61 -0.11 -2.43
C PRO A 49 5.01 1.05 -1.53
N ASN A 50 5.57 0.77 -0.34
CA ASN A 50 6.01 1.79 0.61
C ASN A 50 7.44 2.27 0.33
N ILE A 51 8.14 1.68 -0.64
CA ILE A 51 9.43 2.19 -1.14
C ILE A 51 9.12 3.17 -2.28
N VAL A 52 9.10 4.45 -1.95
CA VAL A 52 8.82 5.55 -2.89
C VAL A 52 10.11 6.27 -3.23
N VAL A 53 10.31 6.55 -4.51
CA VAL A 53 11.44 7.34 -5.00
C VAL A 53 11.04 8.81 -4.99
N LEU A 54 11.77 9.64 -4.25
CA LEU A 54 11.48 11.07 -4.11
C LEU A 54 12.13 11.91 -5.22
N ASP A 55 13.31 11.48 -5.68
CA ASP A 55 14.06 12.13 -6.76
C ASP A 55 14.46 11.09 -7.83
N ASP A 56 14.35 11.50 -9.10
CA ASP A 56 14.54 10.62 -10.25
C ASP A 56 15.93 10.00 -10.33
N SER A 57 16.97 10.65 -9.77
CA SER A 57 18.33 10.10 -9.69
C SER A 57 18.40 8.81 -8.87
N PHE A 58 17.43 8.54 -7.99
CA PHE A 58 17.38 7.34 -7.16
C PHE A 58 16.58 6.17 -7.77
N LYS A 59 15.98 6.35 -8.95
CA LYS A 59 15.18 5.30 -9.61
C LYS A 59 15.97 4.02 -9.85
N SER A 60 17.25 4.15 -10.24
CA SER A 60 18.14 3.01 -10.52
C SER A 60 18.52 2.22 -9.26
N TYR A 61 18.46 2.85 -8.09
CA TYR A 61 18.83 2.21 -6.82
C TYR A 61 17.65 1.50 -6.14
N LYS A 62 16.43 1.62 -6.68
CA LYS A 62 15.26 0.93 -6.12
C LYS A 62 15.35 -0.58 -6.39
N LEU A 63 15.57 -1.34 -5.33
CA LEU A 63 15.60 -2.80 -5.41
C LEU A 63 14.19 -3.40 -5.37
N GLY A 64 13.76 -4.02 -6.48
CA GLY A 64 12.39 -4.49 -6.66
C GLY A 64 11.99 -5.71 -5.84
N ASN A 65 12.95 -6.51 -5.39
CA ASN A 65 12.74 -7.71 -4.56
C ASN A 65 13.03 -7.46 -3.07
N ALA A 66 13.25 -6.21 -2.65
CA ALA A 66 13.41 -5.85 -1.25
C ALA A 66 12.09 -5.36 -0.65
N ALA A 67 11.89 -5.67 0.63
CA ALA A 67 10.74 -5.27 1.42
C ALA A 67 11.19 -4.62 2.72
N ILE A 68 10.41 -3.65 3.23
CA ILE A 68 10.66 -3.06 4.56
C ILE A 68 10.29 -4.08 5.64
N MET A 69 11.25 -4.40 6.50
CA MET A 69 11.08 -5.32 7.62
C MET A 69 11.09 -4.58 8.95
N ARG A 70 10.18 -4.94 9.85
CA ARG A 70 10.22 -4.50 11.25
C ARG A 70 10.93 -5.56 12.09
N LEU A 71 12.19 -5.31 12.42
CA LEU A 71 13.02 -6.24 13.19
C LEU A 71 12.67 -6.27 14.67
N TYR A 72 12.40 -5.10 15.25
CA TYR A 72 12.08 -4.99 16.67
C TYR A 72 11.09 -3.86 16.94
N HIS A 73 10.12 -4.13 17.81
CA HIS A 73 9.25 -3.13 18.40
C HIS A 73 8.76 -3.67 19.74
N SER A 74 9.10 -2.99 20.84
CA SER A 74 8.60 -3.33 22.18
C SER A 74 7.77 -2.18 22.72
N LYS A 75 6.59 -2.53 23.26
CA LYS A 75 5.69 -1.56 23.92
C LYS A 75 6.29 -0.93 25.19
N ARG A 76 7.37 -1.50 25.72
CA ARG A 76 8.04 -1.06 26.95
C ARG A 76 9.38 -0.38 26.66
N MET A 77 9.78 -0.29 25.38
CA MET A 77 11.03 0.37 24.99
C MET A 77 10.82 1.88 25.06
N ILE A 78 11.59 2.56 25.91
CA ILE A 78 11.55 4.02 26.01
C ILE A 78 12.60 4.64 25.08
N TRP A 79 13.76 4.00 24.93
CA TRP A 79 14.84 4.38 24.02
C TRP A 79 15.38 3.14 23.29
N ALA A 80 15.39 3.17 21.95
CA ALA A 80 15.95 2.11 21.11
C ALA A 80 17.42 2.34 20.76
N GLU A 81 17.87 3.58 20.93
CA GLU A 81 19.25 4.02 20.82
C GLU A 81 19.76 4.08 22.26
N GLY A 82 20.96 3.57 22.55
CA GLY A 82 21.63 3.87 23.81
C GLY A 82 21.78 5.40 23.98
N PRO A 83 22.30 5.92 25.10
CA PRO A 83 22.58 7.36 25.20
C PRO A 83 23.37 7.80 23.95
N ALA A 84 22.74 8.59 23.09
CA ALA A 84 23.33 9.08 21.87
C ALA A 84 24.42 10.07 22.30
N TRP A 85 25.64 9.57 22.44
CA TRP A 85 26.77 10.39 22.81
C TRP A 85 27.32 11.05 21.56
N ASN A 86 27.35 12.38 21.53
CA ASN A 86 28.13 13.16 20.58
C ASN A 86 29.23 13.92 21.33
N GLY A 87 30.48 13.78 20.89
CA GLY A 87 31.65 14.46 21.46
C GLY A 87 31.88 15.89 20.96
N VAL A 88 30.91 16.47 20.26
CA VAL A 88 30.95 17.86 19.77
C VAL A 88 30.00 18.66 20.65
N GLY A 89 30.52 19.16 21.77
CA GLY A 89 29.81 20.10 22.65
C GLY A 89 29.55 21.44 21.98
#